data_AF-A0A078KMS5-F1
#
_entry.id   AF-A0A078KMS5-F1
#
_cell.length_a   1.000
_cell.length_b   1.000
_cell.length_c   1.000
_cell.angle_alpha   90.00
_cell.angle_beta   90.00
_cell.angle_gamma   90.00
#
_symmetry.space_group_name_H-M   'P 1'
#
loop_
_entity.id
_entity.type
_entity.pdbx_description
1 polymer ?
#
loop_
_entity_poly.entity_id
_entity_poly.type
_entity_poly.pdbx_seq_one_letter_code
_entity_poly.pdbx_strand_id
1 'polypeptide(L)'
;MNIYDKDFYAHSDKDRNLKQYLKCIEDLLANDKVKSMSKYIQHSDVNCLEHSLSVSYYSFIVCRYLHLDWRSAARGGLLHDLFLYDWHKPHPGRFHAFSHPSIALKNAEIFNLNKTEKDIIKKHMWPLTIIPPRSLESLIVSLVDKYCAFIESSGLRYAFPIFRFRGHLFGMNERYIRNMVIAQPDY
;
A
#
# COMPACT_ATOMS: atom_id res chain seq x y z
N MET A 1 0.76 -24.25 27.14
CA MET A 1 0.85 -22.85 26.68
C MET A 1 -0.56 -22.29 26.68
N ASN A 2 -0.84 -21.26 27.49
CA ASN A 2 -2.18 -20.77 27.75
C ASN A 2 -2.72 -19.96 26.54
N ILE A 3 -4.02 -20.02 26.29
CA ILE A 3 -4.67 -19.34 25.16
C ILE A 3 -4.53 -17.82 25.30
N TYR A 4 -4.60 -17.32 26.54
CA TYR A 4 -4.38 -15.92 26.89
C TYR A 4 -2.96 -15.41 26.55
N ASP A 5 -1.93 -16.27 26.64
CA ASP A 5 -0.56 -15.88 26.29
C ASP A 5 -0.44 -15.67 24.78
N LYS A 6 -1.00 -16.58 23.98
CA LYS A 6 -0.96 -16.47 22.51
C LYS A 6 -1.65 -15.21 22.01
N ASP A 7 -2.81 -14.86 22.57
CA ASP A 7 -3.55 -13.67 22.18
C ASP A 7 -2.82 -12.38 22.59
N PHE A 8 -2.24 -12.36 23.79
CA PHE A 8 -1.42 -11.23 24.26
C PHE A 8 -0.15 -11.03 23.40
N TYR A 9 0.58 -12.12 23.10
CA TYR A 9 1.75 -12.05 22.24
C TYR A 9 1.39 -11.64 20.81
N ALA A 10 0.33 -12.20 20.23
CA ALA A 10 -0.16 -11.83 18.89
C ALA A 10 -0.58 -10.36 18.81
N HIS A 11 -1.18 -9.81 19.87
CA HIS A 11 -1.50 -8.38 19.96
C HIS A 11 -0.23 -7.53 20.05
N SER A 12 0.74 -7.95 20.87
CA SER A 12 2.03 -7.24 21.03
C SER A 12 2.87 -7.23 19.75
N ASP A 13 2.86 -8.33 18.98
CA ASP A 13 3.58 -8.45 17.72
C ASP A 13 2.91 -7.65 16.59
N LYS A 14 1.57 -7.62 16.54
CA LYS A 14 0.82 -6.73 15.65
C LYS A 14 1.16 -5.27 15.92
N ASP A 15 1.16 -4.86 17.18
CA ASP A 15 1.53 -3.51 17.60
C ASP A 15 2.98 -3.15 17.23
N ARG A 16 3.91 -4.09 17.40
CA ARG A 16 5.31 -3.92 17.01
C ARG A 16 5.47 -3.81 15.49
N ASN A 17 4.80 -4.66 14.73
CA ASN A 17 4.81 -4.63 13.27
C ASN A 17 4.26 -3.31 12.76
N LEU A 18 3.12 -2.86 13.28
CA LEU A 18 2.53 -1.58 12.92
C LEU A 18 3.47 -0.42 13.21
N LYS A 19 4.04 -0.33 14.42
CA LYS A 19 5.00 0.73 14.77
C LYS A 19 6.20 0.79 13.83
N GLN A 20 6.74 -0.37 13.43
CA GLN A 20 7.89 -0.41 12.52
C GLN A 20 7.52 -0.07 11.08
N TYR A 21 6.35 -0.53 10.63
CA TYR A 21 5.80 -0.16 9.34
C TYR A 21 5.63 1.37 9.24
N LEU A 22 5.04 2.00 10.25
CA LEU A 22 4.85 3.45 10.29
C LEU A 22 6.17 4.22 10.18
N LYS A 23 7.19 3.78 10.91
CA LYS A 23 8.54 4.36 10.81
C LYS A 23 9.15 4.25 9.41
N CYS A 24 8.72 3.31 8.58
CA CYS A 24 9.20 3.22 7.20
C CYS A 24 8.63 4.32 6.31
N ILE A 25 7.42 4.78 6.58
CA ILE A 25 6.61 5.58 5.64
C ILE A 25 6.16 6.92 6.20
N GLU A 26 6.47 7.26 7.45
CA GLU A 26 6.03 8.50 8.09
C GLU A 26 6.42 9.76 7.32
N ASP A 27 7.62 9.78 6.73
CA ASP A 27 8.11 10.86 5.86
C ASP A 27 7.30 10.97 4.57
N LEU A 28 6.89 9.84 4.00
CA LEU A 28 6.06 9.78 2.79
C LEU A 28 4.64 10.25 3.09
N LEU A 29 4.06 9.77 4.20
CA LEU A 29 2.70 10.13 4.63
C LEU A 29 2.57 11.58 5.06
N ALA A 30 3.66 12.22 5.51
CA ALA A 30 3.66 13.65 5.79
C ALA A 30 3.48 14.51 4.52
N ASN A 31 3.79 13.98 3.33
CA ASN A 31 3.75 14.69 2.06
C ASN A 31 2.33 14.83 1.49
N ASP A 32 1.96 16.04 1.08
CA ASP A 32 0.61 16.32 0.58
C ASP A 32 0.29 15.66 -0.76
N LYS A 33 1.29 15.35 -1.61
CA LYS A 33 1.04 14.57 -2.84
C LYS A 33 0.56 13.17 -2.50
N VAL A 34 1.21 12.51 -1.53
CA VAL A 34 0.82 11.17 -1.08
C VAL A 34 -0.59 11.23 -0.46
N LYS A 35 -0.86 12.18 0.43
CA LYS A 35 -2.22 12.36 0.98
C LYS A 35 -3.26 12.61 -0.11
N SER A 36 -2.91 13.33 -1.18
CA SER A 36 -3.86 13.65 -2.25
C SER A 36 -4.31 12.44 -3.07
N MET A 37 -3.64 11.29 -2.97
CA MET A 37 -4.12 10.02 -3.53
C MET A 37 -5.52 9.65 -3.01
N SER A 38 -5.92 10.13 -1.82
CA SER A 38 -7.25 9.88 -1.27
C SER A 38 -8.39 10.51 -2.06
N LYS A 39 -8.09 11.37 -3.04
CA LYS A 39 -9.06 12.07 -3.89
C LYS A 39 -9.45 11.25 -5.13
N TYR A 40 -8.74 10.17 -5.43
CA TYR A 40 -8.93 9.38 -6.64
C TYR A 40 -9.39 7.99 -6.26
N ILE A 41 -10.52 7.55 -6.83
CA ILE A 41 -10.99 6.17 -6.67
C ILE A 41 -10.05 5.24 -7.43
N GLN A 42 -9.71 4.13 -6.82
CA GLN A 42 -8.88 3.07 -7.41
C GLN A 42 -9.74 1.87 -7.79
N HIS A 43 -10.41 1.25 -6.82
CA HIS A 43 -11.25 0.07 -7.03
C HIS A 43 -12.56 0.22 -6.25
N SER A 44 -13.71 0.03 -6.91
CA SER A 44 -15.04 0.15 -6.28
C SER A 44 -15.22 1.48 -5.53
N ASP A 45 -15.23 1.45 -4.19
CA ASP A 45 -15.32 2.59 -3.27
C ASP A 45 -14.00 2.88 -2.53
N VAL A 46 -12.92 2.19 -2.88
CA VAL A 46 -11.58 2.32 -2.30
C VAL A 46 -10.79 3.37 -3.07
N ASN A 47 -10.22 4.35 -2.36
CA ASN A 47 -9.36 5.35 -2.96
C ASN A 47 -7.90 4.87 -3.11
N CYS A 48 -7.15 5.54 -3.97
CA CYS A 48 -5.78 5.20 -4.30
C CYS A 48 -4.82 5.21 -3.08
N LEU A 49 -5.07 6.05 -2.07
CA LEU A 49 -4.30 6.04 -0.83
C LEU A 49 -4.59 4.80 0.02
N GLU A 50 -5.86 4.43 0.18
CA GLU A 50 -6.28 3.24 0.93
C GLU A 50 -5.72 1.95 0.30
N HIS A 51 -5.84 1.84 -1.02
CA HIS A 51 -5.27 0.74 -1.79
C HIS A 51 -3.76 0.65 -1.57
N SER A 52 -3.04 1.75 -1.79
CA SER A 52 -1.57 1.79 -1.65
C SER A 52 -1.09 1.50 -0.23
N LEU A 53 -1.82 1.94 0.79
CA LEU A 53 -1.53 1.60 2.19
C LEU A 53 -1.73 0.10 2.47
N SER A 54 -2.78 -0.51 1.93
CA SER A 54 -3.03 -1.95 2.06
C SER A 54 -1.90 -2.75 1.42
N VAL A 55 -1.54 -2.42 0.17
CA VAL A 55 -0.42 -3.04 -0.55
C VAL A 55 0.89 -2.88 0.23
N SER A 56 1.20 -1.64 0.63
CA SER A 56 2.38 -1.29 1.40
C SER A 56 2.52 -2.11 2.70
N TYR A 57 1.45 -2.22 3.48
CA TYR A 57 1.48 -2.94 4.76
C TYR A 57 1.63 -4.45 4.58
N TYR A 58 0.83 -5.06 3.69
CA TYR A 58 0.91 -6.51 3.47
C TYR A 58 2.26 -6.91 2.86
N SER A 59 2.80 -6.12 1.93
CA SER A 59 4.15 -6.34 1.41
C SER A 59 5.23 -6.19 2.49
N PHE A 60 5.10 -5.22 3.40
CA PHE A 60 5.99 -5.11 4.57
C PHE A 60 5.97 -6.39 5.41
N ILE A 61 4.78 -6.91 5.74
CA ILE A 61 4.64 -8.12 6.57
C ILE A 61 5.26 -9.33 5.88
N VAL A 62 4.95 -9.55 4.59
CA VAL A 62 5.48 -10.67 3.81
C VAL A 62 7.00 -10.58 3.69
N CYS A 63 7.54 -9.43 3.28
CA CYS A 63 8.98 -9.25 3.17
C CYS A 63 9.69 -9.40 4.53
N ARG A 64 9.07 -8.94 5.62
CA ARG A 64 9.63 -9.10 6.96
C ARG A 64 9.69 -10.57 7.38
N TYR A 65 8.62 -11.31 7.13
CA TYR A 65 8.55 -12.75 7.41
C TYR A 65 9.60 -13.54 6.61
N LEU A 66 9.85 -13.12 5.36
CA LEU A 66 10.84 -13.72 4.47
C LEU A 66 12.27 -13.19 4.67
N HIS A 67 12.51 -12.33 5.65
CA HIS A 67 13.80 -11.69 5.91
C HIS A 67 14.36 -10.89 4.70
N LEU A 68 13.48 -10.30 3.89
CA LEU A 68 13.79 -9.43 2.76
C LEU A 68 13.82 -7.94 3.16
N ASP A 69 14.08 -7.03 2.22
CA ASP A 69 14.05 -5.59 2.47
C ASP A 69 12.60 -5.06 2.61
N TRP A 70 12.03 -5.32 3.78
CA TRP A 70 10.68 -4.88 4.17
C TRP A 70 10.51 -3.36 4.19
N ARG A 71 11.59 -2.59 4.36
CA ARG A 71 11.53 -1.12 4.34
C ARG A 71 11.28 -0.64 2.92
N SER A 72 12.04 -1.14 1.94
CA SER A 72 11.81 -0.83 0.53
C SER A 72 10.45 -1.31 0.05
N ALA A 73 9.99 -2.48 0.52
CA ALA A 73 8.65 -2.99 0.20
C ALA A 73 7.54 -2.07 0.72
N ALA A 74 7.63 -1.61 1.97
CA ALA A 74 6.67 -0.65 2.53
C ALA A 74 6.64 0.65 1.72
N ARG A 75 7.81 1.24 1.46
CA ARG A 75 7.93 2.54 0.80
C ARG A 75 7.52 2.48 -0.67
N GLY A 76 8.05 1.50 -1.41
CA GLY A 76 7.68 1.26 -2.80
C GLY A 76 6.21 0.92 -2.95
N GLY A 77 5.66 0.10 -2.05
CA GLY A 77 4.23 -0.24 -2.04
C GLY A 77 3.33 0.95 -1.77
N LEU A 78 3.73 1.94 -0.97
CA LEU A 78 2.91 3.15 -0.76
C LEU A 78 2.92 4.07 -1.99
N LEU A 79 4.01 4.05 -2.76
CA LEU A 79 4.24 4.99 -3.86
C LEU A 79 3.91 4.40 -5.25
N HIS A 80 3.60 3.11 -5.35
CA HIS A 80 3.47 2.41 -6.63
C HIS A 80 2.42 3.04 -7.55
N ASP A 81 1.37 3.58 -6.94
CA ASP A 81 0.22 4.21 -7.58
C ASP A 81 0.19 5.75 -7.44
N LEU A 82 1.33 6.41 -7.23
CA LEU A 82 1.41 7.88 -7.10
C LEU A 82 1.20 8.62 -8.44
N PHE A 83 0.14 8.32 -9.20
CA PHE A 83 -0.11 8.90 -10.53
C PHE A 83 -0.86 10.25 -10.49
N LEU A 84 -1.64 10.51 -9.43
CA LEU A 84 -2.24 11.83 -9.11
C LEU A 84 -3.26 12.39 -10.13
N TYR A 85 -4.05 11.51 -10.73
CA TYR A 85 -5.19 11.90 -11.57
C TYR A 85 -6.34 10.90 -11.41
N ASP A 86 -7.53 11.20 -11.93
CA ASP A 86 -8.63 10.23 -11.94
C ASP A 86 -8.57 9.42 -13.23
N TRP A 87 -8.25 8.12 -13.14
CA TRP A 87 -8.08 7.27 -14.32
C TRP A 87 -9.39 6.82 -14.95
N HIS A 88 -10.53 7.04 -14.28
CA HIS A 88 -11.86 6.79 -14.83
C HIS A 88 -12.29 7.88 -15.83
N LYS A 89 -11.60 9.02 -15.84
CA LYS A 89 -11.89 10.12 -16.76
C LYS A 89 -11.05 10.00 -18.03
N PRO A 90 -11.59 10.41 -19.20
CA PRO A 90 -10.81 10.48 -20.42
C PRO A 90 -9.58 11.37 -20.22
N HIS A 91 -8.40 10.79 -20.42
CA HIS A 91 -7.13 11.51 -20.42
C HIS A 91 -6.42 11.33 -21.77
N PRO A 92 -5.64 12.34 -22.22
CA PRO A 92 -4.85 12.23 -23.47
C PRO A 92 -3.68 11.23 -23.37
N GLY A 93 -3.44 10.68 -22.17
CA GLY A 93 -2.48 9.61 -21.93
C GLY A 93 -3.02 8.26 -22.40
N ARG A 94 -2.13 7.42 -22.92
CA ARG A 94 -2.38 6.02 -23.30
C ARG A 94 -3.06 5.22 -22.18
N PHE A 95 -3.57 4.03 -22.52
CA PHE A 95 -4.03 2.98 -21.60
C PHE A 95 -3.37 3.07 -20.21
N HIS A 96 -4.14 3.54 -19.22
CA HIS A 96 -3.67 3.88 -17.86
C HIS A 96 -2.76 2.78 -17.28
N ALA A 97 -3.16 1.52 -17.45
CA ALA A 97 -2.45 0.35 -16.93
C ALA A 97 -0.99 0.21 -17.43
N PHE A 98 -0.62 0.80 -18.57
CA PHE A 98 0.75 0.78 -19.10
C PHE A 98 1.54 2.06 -18.78
N SER A 99 0.86 3.18 -18.54
CA SER A 99 1.47 4.49 -18.40
C SER A 99 1.70 4.87 -16.94
N HIS A 100 0.80 4.49 -16.02
CA HIS A 100 0.87 4.91 -14.63
C HIS A 100 2.13 4.48 -13.90
N PRO A 101 2.79 3.31 -14.13
CA PRO A 101 4.02 2.99 -13.40
C PRO A 101 5.15 3.99 -13.70
N SER A 102 5.15 4.55 -14.92
CA SER A 102 6.11 5.59 -15.31
C SER A 102 5.78 6.94 -14.70
N ILE A 103 4.49 7.28 -14.62
CA ILE A 103 4.00 8.54 -14.06
C ILE A 103 4.20 8.54 -12.53
N ALA A 104 3.84 7.44 -11.87
CA ALA A 104 4.06 7.22 -10.44
C ALA A 104 5.53 7.35 -10.07
N LEU A 105 6.43 6.70 -10.83
CA LEU A 105 7.87 6.84 -10.60
C LEU A 105 8.33 8.29 -10.71
N LYS A 106 7.91 9.01 -11.77
CA LYS A 106 8.25 10.42 -11.97
C LYS A 106 7.74 11.30 -10.82
N ASN A 107 6.51 11.08 -10.37
CA ASN A 107 5.95 11.83 -9.25
C ASN A 107 6.67 11.54 -7.93
N ALA A 108 7.18 10.32 -7.76
CA ALA A 108 7.90 9.88 -6.58
C ALA A 108 9.38 10.34 -6.54
N GLU A 109 9.91 10.92 -7.62
CA GLU A 109 11.29 11.49 -7.67
C GLU A 109 11.51 12.65 -6.70
N ILE A 110 10.44 13.21 -6.12
CA ILE A 110 10.56 14.19 -5.02
C ILE A 110 11.11 13.58 -3.73
N PHE A 111 11.14 12.25 -3.63
CA PHE A 111 11.70 11.51 -2.51
C PHE A 111 13.06 10.92 -2.89
N ASN A 112 13.92 10.71 -1.90
CA ASN A 112 15.19 10.01 -2.10
C ASN A 112 14.96 8.50 -2.19
N LEU A 113 14.65 8.01 -3.40
CA LEU A 113 14.33 6.60 -3.64
C LEU A 113 15.57 5.75 -3.93
N ASN A 114 15.63 4.57 -3.34
CA ASN A 114 16.64 3.56 -3.63
C ASN A 114 16.29 2.73 -4.90
N LYS A 115 17.19 1.82 -5.31
CA LYS A 115 17.00 1.02 -6.53
C LYS A 115 15.79 0.07 -6.44
N THR A 116 15.54 -0.53 -5.27
CA THR A 116 14.44 -1.46 -5.03
C THR A 116 13.10 -0.75 -5.06
N GLU A 117 12.97 0.39 -4.39
CA GLU A 117 11.77 1.24 -4.40
C GLU A 117 11.41 1.69 -5.82
N LYS A 118 12.41 2.13 -6.60
CA LYS A 118 12.20 2.50 -8.02
C LYS A 118 11.76 1.30 -8.86
N ASP A 119 12.31 0.11 -8.62
CA ASP A 119 11.92 -1.11 -9.34
C ASP A 119 10.48 -1.52 -9.01
N ILE A 120 10.09 -1.47 -7.74
CA ILE A 120 8.72 -1.70 -7.27
C ILE A 120 7.75 -0.78 -8.01
N ILE A 121 7.96 0.54 -7.94
CA ILE A 121 7.05 1.52 -8.53
C ILE A 121 6.97 1.32 -10.05
N LYS A 122 8.10 1.05 -10.71
CA LYS A 122 8.14 0.94 -12.17
C LYS A 122 7.50 -0.35 -12.71
N LYS A 123 7.48 -1.42 -11.93
CA LYS A 123 7.20 -2.78 -12.43
C LYS A 123 6.11 -3.53 -11.69
N HIS A 124 5.46 -2.91 -10.70
CA HIS A 124 4.36 -3.54 -9.98
C HIS A 124 3.29 -4.08 -10.94
N MET A 125 3.06 -3.47 -12.11
CA MET A 125 2.11 -3.97 -13.13
C MET A 125 2.51 -5.24 -13.89
N TRP A 126 3.67 -5.85 -13.64
CA TRP A 126 3.95 -7.18 -14.19
C TRP A 126 2.87 -8.19 -13.72
N PRO A 127 2.41 -9.14 -14.56
CA PRO A 127 2.84 -9.47 -15.92
C PRO A 127 2.20 -8.66 -17.04
N LEU A 128 1.34 -7.67 -16.74
CA LEU A 128 0.77 -6.80 -17.77
C LEU A 128 1.86 -5.98 -18.49
N THR A 129 2.85 -5.48 -17.74
CA THR A 129 4.08 -4.93 -18.32
C THR A 129 5.07 -6.06 -18.62
N ILE A 130 5.69 -6.03 -19.80
CA ILE A 130 6.58 -7.09 -20.30
C ILE A 130 7.84 -7.27 -19.42
N ILE A 131 8.35 -6.20 -18.81
CA ILE A 131 9.61 -6.23 -18.07
C ILE A 131 9.37 -6.76 -16.65
N PRO A 132 9.98 -7.88 -16.23
CA PRO A 132 9.77 -8.46 -14.92
C PRO A 132 10.47 -7.68 -13.78
N PRO A 133 9.95 -7.77 -12.55
CA PRO A 133 10.62 -7.35 -11.32
C PRO A 133 12.06 -7.85 -11.23
N ARG A 134 12.98 -7.00 -10.77
CA ARG A 134 14.41 -7.38 -10.58
C ARG A 134 14.71 -7.87 -9.17
N SER A 135 13.83 -7.58 -8.21
CA SER A 135 13.97 -8.00 -6.83
C SER A 135 12.74 -8.79 -6.36
N LEU A 136 12.92 -9.60 -5.31
CA LEU A 136 11.83 -10.35 -4.71
C LEU A 136 10.81 -9.40 -4.06
N GLU A 137 11.24 -8.28 -3.49
CA GLU A 137 10.36 -7.25 -2.95
C GLU A 137 9.45 -6.67 -4.03
N SER A 138 10.00 -6.40 -5.22
CA SER A 138 9.23 -5.91 -6.38
C SER A 138 8.21 -6.93 -6.88
N LEU A 139 8.58 -8.22 -6.89
CA LEU A 139 7.63 -9.30 -7.18
C LEU A 139 6.55 -9.43 -6.10
N ILE A 140 6.92 -9.36 -4.82
CA ILE A 140 5.97 -9.45 -3.70
C ILE A 140 4.98 -8.29 -3.75
N VAL A 141 5.45 -7.06 -3.92
CA VAL A 141 4.57 -5.88 -4.03
C VAL A 141 3.65 -6.03 -5.25
N SER A 142 4.18 -6.47 -6.39
CA SER A 142 3.38 -6.76 -7.58
C SER A 142 2.27 -7.77 -7.28
N LEU A 143 2.54 -8.88 -6.60
CA LEU A 143 1.51 -9.89 -6.29
C LEU A 143 0.50 -9.40 -5.25
N VAL A 144 0.97 -8.71 -4.21
CA VAL A 144 0.11 -8.16 -3.15
C VAL A 144 -0.83 -7.09 -3.71
N ASP A 145 -0.38 -6.28 -4.66
CA ASP A 145 -1.21 -5.33 -5.40
C ASP A 145 -2.42 -6.02 -6.06
N LYS A 146 -2.19 -7.10 -6.84
CA LYS A 146 -3.29 -7.84 -7.49
C LYS A 146 -4.21 -8.49 -6.47
N TYR A 147 -3.64 -9.01 -5.38
CA TYR A 147 -4.42 -9.58 -4.30
C TYR A 147 -5.35 -8.53 -3.68
N CYS A 148 -4.83 -7.35 -3.35
CA CYS A 148 -5.63 -6.25 -2.80
C CYS A 148 -6.70 -5.82 -3.82
N ALA A 149 -6.32 -5.58 -5.08
CA ALA A 149 -7.25 -5.21 -6.14
C ALA A 149 -8.40 -6.23 -6.32
N PHE A 150 -8.09 -7.53 -6.26
CA PHE A 150 -9.09 -8.59 -6.34
C PHE A 150 -10.05 -8.57 -5.15
N ILE A 151 -9.56 -8.42 -3.93
CA ILE A 151 -10.43 -8.39 -2.73
C ILE A 151 -11.24 -7.08 -2.67
N GLU A 152 -10.69 -5.95 -3.10
CA GLU A 152 -11.38 -4.66 -3.17
C GLU A 152 -12.49 -4.65 -4.24
N SER A 153 -12.32 -5.44 -5.29
CA SER A 153 -13.29 -5.57 -6.40
C SER A 153 -14.28 -6.72 -6.20
N SER A 154 -13.93 -7.75 -5.43
CA SER A 154 -14.82 -8.86 -5.10
C SER A 154 -15.58 -8.54 -3.81
N GLY A 155 -16.87 -8.87 -3.71
CA GLY A 155 -17.67 -8.62 -2.49
C GLY A 155 -17.13 -9.27 -1.19
N LEU A 156 -15.99 -9.97 -1.27
CA LEU A 156 -15.21 -10.56 -0.18
C LEU A 156 -14.54 -9.54 0.74
N ARG A 157 -14.60 -8.24 0.42
CA ARG A 157 -14.09 -7.14 1.26
C ARG A 157 -14.52 -7.20 2.72
N TYR A 158 -15.65 -7.83 3.05
CA TYR A 158 -16.14 -7.94 4.42
C TYR A 158 -15.52 -9.12 5.20
N ALA A 159 -14.91 -10.07 4.51
CA ALA A 159 -14.26 -11.24 5.10
C ALA A 159 -12.77 -11.02 5.36
N PHE A 160 -12.16 -10.04 4.69
CA PHE A 160 -10.76 -9.66 4.87
C PHE A 160 -10.68 -8.20 5.28
N PRO A 161 -10.09 -7.88 6.44
CA PRO A 161 -9.90 -6.50 6.88
C PRO A 161 -8.92 -5.78 5.94
N ILE A 162 -9.44 -5.18 4.88
CA ILE A 162 -8.76 -4.14 4.12
C ILE A 162 -8.88 -2.84 4.92
N PHE A 163 -7.84 -2.01 4.86
CA PHE A 163 -7.82 -0.72 5.53
C PHE A 163 -9.12 0.04 5.24
N ARG A 164 -9.90 0.34 6.28
CA ARG A 164 -11.14 1.11 6.16
C ARG A 164 -10.90 2.55 6.60
N PHE A 165 -11.04 3.52 5.71
CA PHE A 165 -11.10 4.92 6.11
C PHE A 165 -12.51 5.24 6.64
N ARG A 166 -12.61 5.71 7.88
CA ARG A 166 -13.86 6.22 8.48
C ARG A 166 -13.67 7.70 8.87
N GLY A 167 -14.02 8.60 7.95
CA GLY A 167 -14.41 9.99 8.27
C GLY A 167 -13.30 11.05 8.39
N HIS A 168 -13.52 12.13 7.63
CA HIS A 168 -12.99 13.51 7.63
C HIS A 168 -11.54 13.82 8.07
N LEU A 169 -10.81 14.41 7.11
CA LEU A 169 -9.48 15.00 7.21
C LEU A 169 -9.40 16.09 8.30
N PHE A 170 -8.36 16.01 9.15
CA PHE A 170 -7.34 17.02 9.43
C PHE A 170 -6.70 16.70 10.80
N GLY A 171 -5.42 16.26 10.79
CA GLY A 171 -4.62 15.98 12.00
C GLY A 171 -4.22 14.51 12.13
N MET A 172 -3.16 14.09 11.43
CA MET A 172 -2.65 12.72 11.47
C MET A 172 -1.82 12.48 12.74
N ASN A 173 -2.44 11.88 13.77
CA ASN A 173 -1.73 11.32 14.93
C ASN A 173 -1.67 9.78 14.86
N GLU A 174 -0.73 9.14 15.55
CA GLU A 174 -0.51 7.68 15.60
C GLU A 174 -1.79 6.85 15.89
N ARG A 175 -2.76 7.45 16.59
CA ARG A 175 -4.09 6.88 16.88
C ARG A 175 -4.91 6.60 15.62
N TYR A 176 -4.73 7.40 14.57
CA TYR A 176 -5.51 7.32 13.32
C TYR A 176 -5.07 6.14 12.46
N ILE A 177 -3.76 5.87 12.37
CA ILE A 177 -3.28 4.70 11.61
C ILE A 177 -3.55 3.40 12.39
N ARG A 178 -3.52 3.42 13.73
CA ARG A 178 -4.06 2.30 14.54
C ARG A 178 -5.52 1.99 14.19
N ASN A 179 -6.37 3.00 14.01
CA ASN A 179 -7.76 2.80 13.60
C ASN A 179 -7.93 2.39 12.13
N MET A 180 -6.99 2.76 11.24
CA MET A 180 -6.98 2.31 9.84
C MET A 180 -6.56 0.84 9.67
N VAL A 181 -5.66 0.35 10.53
CA VAL A 181 -5.09 -1.03 10.47
C VAL A 181 -5.96 -2.05 11.21
N ILE A 182 -6.76 -1.61 12.19
CA ILE A 182 -7.53 -2.48 13.11
C ILE A 182 -9.04 -2.26 12.94
N ALA A 183 -9.52 -2.00 11.72
CA ALA A 183 -10.96 -2.09 11.45
C ALA A 183 -11.32 -3.55 11.15
N GLN A 184 -11.50 -4.36 12.21
CA GLN A 184 -12.28 -5.60 12.10
C GLN A 184 -13.78 -5.23 12.01
N PRO A 185 -14.61 -6.00 11.30
CA PRO A 185 -16.04 -5.93 11.53
C PRO A 185 -16.33 -6.39 12.97
N ASP A 186 -17.08 -5.59 13.72
CA ASP A 186 -17.70 -6.04 14.97
C ASP A 186 -18.71 -7.14 14.60
N TYR A 187 -18.37 -8.40 14.92
CA TYR A 187 -19.31 -9.51 14.99
C TYR A 187 -19.29 -10.08 16.41
#